data_AF-A0A0F9AEJ3-F1
#
_entry.id   AF-A0A0F9AEJ3-F1
#
_cell.length_a   1.000
_cell.length_b   1.000
_cell.length_c   1.000
_cell.angle_alpha   90.00
_cell.angle_beta   90.00
_cell.angle_gamma   90.00
#
_symmetry.space_group_name_H-M   'P 1'
#
loop_
_entity.id
_entity.type
_entity.pdbx_description
1 polymer ?
#
loop_
_entity_poly.entity_id
_entity_poly.type
_entity_poly.pdbx_seq_one_letter_code
_entity_poly.pdbx_strand_id
1 'polypeptide(L)'
;MYEKPIVRFLDRTTPPHILTLILLAGISALSMNIFLPSLPSMTAYFDTEYRIIQLSVALYLGVNALLQVIVGPISDRYGRRPVVLVTTAIFVLASIGCVFAPTVEIFLVFRMMQAIIVAGLVLSRAVVRDMVPQAQAASMIGYVTMGMSVAPMVAPSIGGVLDGIFGWKASFWALALLGGLVGWICWRDLGETMVTRATSFRAQFAEYPELLASRRFWGYCAAAAFASGAFFAYLGGAPFVGSQVFGLE
;
A
#
# COMPACT_ATOMS: atom_id res chain seq x y z
N MET A 1 8.94 16.15 31.88
CA MET A 1 9.02 14.68 31.70
C MET A 1 7.89 14.29 30.78
N TYR A 2 8.17 13.92 29.53
CA TYR A 2 7.15 13.36 28.64
C TYR A 2 7.05 11.87 29.00
N GLU A 3 6.02 11.48 29.73
CA GLU A 3 5.74 10.06 29.97
C GLU A 3 5.41 9.42 28.62
N LYS A 4 6.21 8.42 28.23
CA LYS A 4 5.90 7.61 27.05
C LYS A 4 4.50 7.02 27.24
N PRO A 5 3.58 7.18 26.29
CA PRO A 5 2.28 6.53 26.40
C PRO A 5 2.49 5.03 26.54
N ILE A 6 1.78 4.42 27.49
CA ILE A 6 1.83 2.97 27.71
C ILE A 6 1.14 2.32 26.51
N VAL A 7 1.91 1.73 25.61
CA VAL A 7 1.41 0.99 24.45
C VAL A 7 1.11 -0.44 24.89
N ARG A 8 -0.14 -0.89 24.77
CA ARG A 8 -0.54 -2.27 25.04
C ARG A 8 -1.05 -2.90 23.75
N PHE A 9 -0.39 -3.98 23.33
CA PHE A 9 -0.76 -4.69 22.11
C PHE A 9 -2.18 -5.28 22.24
N LEU A 10 -3.01 -5.06 21.22
CA LEU A 10 -4.44 -5.42 21.14
C LEU A 10 -5.35 -4.68 22.11
N ASP A 11 -4.93 -3.51 22.61
CA ASP A 11 -5.73 -2.65 23.47
C ASP A 11 -6.07 -1.31 22.79
N ARG A 12 -7.33 -1.20 22.38
CA ARG A 12 -7.91 -0.02 21.70
C ARG A 12 -7.87 1.26 22.51
N THR A 13 -7.68 1.16 23.83
CA THR A 13 -7.64 2.33 24.73
C THR A 13 -6.25 2.99 24.74
N THR A 14 -5.25 2.31 24.18
CA THR A 14 -3.89 2.79 24.07
C THR A 14 -3.53 3.12 22.61
N PRO A 15 -2.49 3.93 22.37
CA PRO A 15 -2.01 4.18 21.01
C PRO A 15 -1.59 2.87 20.32
N PRO A 16 -1.82 2.71 19.01
CA PRO A 16 -1.54 1.46 18.28
C PRO A 16 -0.07 1.07 18.33
N HIS A 17 0.18 -0.23 18.37
CA HIS A 17 1.52 -0.76 18.38
C HIS A 17 2.21 -0.54 17.03
N ILE A 18 3.52 -0.25 17.04
CA ILE A 18 4.28 -0.01 15.79
C ILE A 18 4.23 -1.21 14.84
N LEU A 19 4.11 -2.42 15.39
CA LEU A 19 3.94 -3.66 14.64
C LEU A 19 2.66 -3.63 13.78
N THR A 20 1.54 -3.14 14.31
CA THR A 20 0.28 -3.00 13.58
C THR A 20 0.45 -2.06 12.39
N LEU A 21 1.16 -0.95 12.58
CA LEU A 21 1.44 0.02 11.53
C LEU A 21 2.41 -0.52 10.47
N ILE A 22 3.41 -1.32 10.89
CA ILE A 22 4.31 -2.02 9.99
C ILE A 22 3.54 -3.05 9.14
N LEU A 23 2.66 -3.85 9.75
CA LEU A 23 1.85 -4.84 9.05
C LEU A 23 0.87 -4.19 8.07
N LEU A 24 0.25 -3.08 8.48
CA LEU A 24 -0.68 -2.31 7.65
C LEU A 24 0.00 -1.65 6.44
N ALA A 25 1.19 -1.07 6.62
CA ALA A 25 1.98 -0.57 5.50
C ALA A 25 2.54 -1.71 4.64
N GLY A 26 2.97 -2.80 5.28
CA GLY A 26 3.56 -3.97 4.64
C GLY A 26 2.58 -4.68 3.71
N ILE A 27 1.33 -4.84 4.10
CA ILE A 27 0.33 -5.48 3.21
C ILE A 27 0.04 -4.66 1.96
N SER A 28 0.09 -3.32 2.06
CA SER A 28 -0.04 -2.45 0.90
C SER A 28 1.11 -2.64 -0.09
N ALA A 29 2.35 -2.81 0.41
CA ALA A 29 3.51 -3.07 -0.43
C ALA A 29 3.54 -4.51 -0.99
N LEU A 30 3.11 -5.49 -0.19
CA LEU A 30 2.99 -6.90 -0.59
C LEU A 30 1.99 -7.06 -1.73
N SER A 31 0.81 -6.45 -1.62
CA SER A 31 -0.25 -6.48 -2.65
C SER A 31 0.26 -6.07 -4.02
N MET A 32 1.13 -5.07 -4.07
CA MET A 32 1.69 -4.56 -5.32
C MET A 32 2.64 -5.56 -5.98
N ASN A 33 3.39 -6.34 -5.20
CA ASN A 33 4.54 -7.09 -5.71
C ASN A 33 4.34 -8.61 -5.81
N ILE A 34 3.43 -9.19 -5.02
CA ILE A 34 3.32 -10.66 -4.88
C ILE A 34 2.87 -11.38 -6.16
N PHE A 35 2.16 -10.71 -7.06
CA PHE A 35 1.55 -11.34 -8.24
C PHE A 35 2.35 -11.15 -9.54
N LEU A 36 3.41 -10.33 -9.53
CA LEU A 36 4.27 -10.13 -10.71
C LEU A 36 4.82 -11.43 -11.32
N PRO A 37 5.32 -12.43 -10.56
CA PRO A 37 5.78 -13.68 -11.15
C PRO A 37 4.65 -14.48 -11.82
N SER A 38 3.39 -14.22 -11.44
CA SER A 38 2.21 -14.89 -11.99
C SER A 38 1.66 -14.21 -13.25
N LEU A 39 2.21 -13.09 -13.73
CA LEU A 39 1.69 -12.42 -14.93
C LEU A 39 1.66 -13.34 -16.17
N PRO A 40 2.68 -14.18 -16.44
CA PRO A 40 2.63 -15.12 -17.57
C PRO A 40 1.53 -16.17 -17.42
N SER A 41 1.36 -16.76 -16.24
CA SER A 41 0.32 -17.77 -15.98
C SER A 41 -1.09 -17.18 -16.07
N MET A 42 -1.27 -15.93 -15.61
CA MET A 42 -2.52 -15.18 -15.78
C MET A 42 -2.83 -14.86 -17.24
N THR A 43 -1.81 -14.53 -18.03
CA THR A 43 -1.96 -14.25 -19.47
C THR A 43 -2.48 -15.49 -20.20
N ALA A 44 -1.93 -16.66 -19.89
CA ALA A 44 -2.40 -17.94 -20.43
C ALA A 44 -3.82 -18.31 -19.94
N TYR A 45 -4.13 -18.05 -18.65
CA TYR A 45 -5.45 -18.36 -18.08
C TYR A 45 -6.59 -17.51 -18.68
N PHE A 46 -6.35 -16.21 -18.89
CA PHE A 46 -7.34 -15.30 -19.45
C PHE A 46 -7.36 -15.27 -20.99
N ASP A 47 -6.48 -16.04 -21.64
CA ASP A 47 -6.31 -16.07 -23.10
C ASP A 47 -6.23 -14.66 -23.72
N THR A 48 -5.33 -13.83 -23.18
CA THR A 48 -5.22 -12.40 -23.49
C THR A 48 -3.79 -12.01 -23.83
N GLU A 49 -3.58 -10.79 -24.35
CA GLU A 49 -2.23 -10.23 -24.54
C GLU A 49 -1.55 -9.94 -23.19
N TYR A 50 -0.25 -10.26 -23.07
CA TYR A 50 0.57 -9.95 -21.90
C TYR A 50 0.51 -8.45 -21.52
N ARG A 51 0.46 -7.57 -22.52
CA ARG A 51 0.34 -6.11 -22.35
C ARG A 51 -0.91 -5.72 -21.55
N ILE A 52 -2.02 -6.44 -21.72
CA ILE A 52 -3.28 -6.17 -21.01
C ILE A 52 -3.16 -6.56 -19.53
N ILE A 53 -2.53 -7.69 -19.24
CA ILE A 53 -2.26 -8.11 -17.85
C ILE A 53 -1.24 -7.19 -17.19
N GLN A 54 -0.20 -6.77 -17.90
CA GLN A 54 0.78 -5.79 -17.41
C GLN A 54 0.16 -4.41 -17.15
N LEU A 55 -0.87 -4.02 -17.91
CA LEU A 55 -1.62 -2.78 -17.69
C LEU A 55 -2.20 -2.71 -16.26
N SER A 56 -2.50 -3.86 -15.64
CA SER A 56 -2.96 -3.92 -14.25
C SER A 56 -1.99 -3.24 -13.27
N VAL A 57 -0.68 -3.35 -13.49
CA VAL A 57 0.37 -2.75 -12.65
C VAL A 57 0.33 -1.23 -12.80
N ALA A 58 0.28 -0.75 -14.04
CA ALA A 58 0.25 0.68 -14.36
C ALA A 58 -1.02 1.36 -13.85
N LEU A 59 -2.18 0.76 -14.09
CA LEU A 59 -3.46 1.26 -13.60
C LEU A 59 -3.51 1.25 -12.07
N TYR A 60 -3.01 0.19 -11.41
CA TYR A 60 -2.97 0.12 -9.96
C TYR A 60 -2.12 1.23 -9.35
N LEU A 61 -0.96 1.55 -9.95
CA LEU A 61 -0.13 2.69 -9.55
C LEU A 61 -0.83 4.03 -9.78
N GLY A 62 -1.53 4.19 -10.92
CA GLY A 62 -2.30 5.39 -11.22
C GLY A 62 -3.42 5.62 -10.20
N VAL A 63 -4.19 4.58 -9.88
CA VAL A 63 -5.23 4.65 -8.85
C VAL A 63 -4.62 4.91 -7.46
N ASN A 64 -3.50 4.28 -7.12
CA ASN A 64 -2.77 4.57 -5.88
C ASN A 64 -2.37 6.04 -5.78
N ALA A 65 -1.89 6.65 -6.86
CA ALA A 65 -1.50 8.05 -6.86
C ALA A 65 -2.69 8.96 -6.54
N LEU A 66 -3.84 8.70 -7.17
CA LEU A 66 -5.09 9.43 -6.90
C LEU A 66 -5.58 9.23 -5.46
N LEU A 67 -5.59 7.98 -4.99
CA LEU A 67 -6.06 7.64 -3.64
C LEU A 67 -5.17 8.20 -2.55
N GLN A 68 -3.85 8.25 -2.73
CA GLN A 68 -2.94 8.85 -1.74
C GLN A 68 -3.24 10.32 -1.46
N VAL A 69 -3.66 11.08 -2.47
CA VAL A 69 -4.03 12.49 -2.32
C VAL A 69 -5.35 12.63 -1.52
N ILE A 70 -6.30 11.74 -1.78
CA ILE A 70 -7.66 11.83 -1.24
C ILE A 70 -7.76 11.23 0.18
N VAL A 71 -7.01 10.16 0.47
CA VAL A 71 -7.11 9.41 1.73
C VAL A 71 -6.77 10.27 2.94
N GLY A 72 -5.78 11.16 2.85
CA GLY A 72 -5.40 12.05 3.96
C GLY A 72 -6.59 12.89 4.45
N PRO A 73 -7.15 13.77 3.60
CA PRO A 73 -8.35 14.55 3.89
C PRO A 73 -9.55 13.74 4.39
N ILE A 74 -9.80 12.57 3.79
CA ILE A 74 -10.90 11.69 4.22
C ILE A 74 -10.65 11.17 5.64
N SER A 75 -9.43 10.74 5.94
CA SER A 75 -9.07 10.23 7.28
C SER A 75 -9.08 11.29 8.36
N ASP A 76 -8.72 12.53 8.03
CA ASP A 76 -8.76 13.64 8.98
C ASP A 76 -10.21 14.04 9.29
N ARG A 77 -11.15 13.81 8.37
CA ARG A 77 -12.56 14.13 8.58
C ARG A 77 -13.34 13.03 9.30
N TYR A 78 -13.18 11.78 8.85
CA TYR A 78 -13.96 10.64 9.33
C TYR A 78 -13.29 9.87 10.46
N GLY A 79 -12.08 10.27 10.86
CA GLY A 79 -11.25 9.53 11.81
C GLY A 79 -10.40 8.48 11.09
N ARG A 80 -9.28 8.12 11.72
CA ARG A 80 -8.29 7.25 11.08
C ARG A 80 -8.70 5.80 11.16
N ARG A 81 -9.33 5.41 12.28
CA ARG A 81 -9.75 4.03 12.50
C ARG A 81 -10.86 3.60 11.54
N PRO A 82 -11.97 4.35 11.35
CA PRO A 82 -13.00 3.98 10.38
C PRO A 82 -12.44 3.84 8.96
N VAL A 83 -11.56 4.76 8.55
CA VAL A 83 -10.98 4.73 7.20
C VAL A 83 -10.05 3.52 7.00
N VAL A 84 -9.20 3.19 7.97
CA VAL A 84 -8.37 1.97 7.91
C VAL A 84 -9.26 0.72 7.80
N LEU A 85 -10.30 0.61 8.63
CA LEU A 85 -11.17 -0.58 8.61
C LEU A 85 -11.95 -0.72 7.29
N VAL A 86 -12.51 0.37 6.77
CA VAL A 86 -13.24 0.35 5.49
C VAL A 86 -12.31 0.01 4.34
N THR A 87 -11.14 0.65 4.27
CA THR A 87 -10.18 0.43 3.18
C THR A 87 -9.63 -1.00 3.20
N THR A 88 -9.33 -1.56 4.38
CA THR A 88 -8.93 -2.97 4.52
C THR A 88 -10.06 -3.93 4.17
N ALA A 89 -11.31 -3.63 4.54
CA ALA A 89 -12.45 -4.47 4.17
C ALA A 89 -12.68 -4.50 2.65
N ILE A 90 -12.64 -3.33 1.99
CA ILE A 90 -12.74 -3.23 0.53
C ILE A 90 -11.59 -3.99 -0.13
N PHE A 91 -10.37 -3.87 0.39
CA PHE A 91 -9.22 -4.62 -0.10
C PHE A 91 -9.43 -6.14 -0.03
N VAL A 92 -9.94 -6.67 1.07
CA VAL A 92 -10.23 -8.11 1.21
C VAL A 92 -11.29 -8.56 0.22
N LEU A 93 -12.40 -7.83 0.12
CA LEU A 93 -13.49 -8.14 -0.82
C LEU A 93 -13.01 -8.07 -2.28
N ALA A 94 -12.22 -7.05 -2.62
CA ALA A 94 -11.63 -6.91 -3.94
C ALA A 94 -10.61 -8.03 -4.23
N SER A 95 -9.85 -8.49 -3.24
CA SER A 95 -8.94 -9.64 -3.37
C SER A 95 -9.69 -10.92 -3.69
N ILE A 96 -10.83 -11.15 -3.03
CA ILE A 96 -11.72 -12.27 -3.32
C ILE A 96 -12.33 -12.11 -4.72
N GLY A 97 -12.74 -10.90 -5.10
CA GLY A 97 -13.23 -10.58 -6.44
C GLY A 97 -12.22 -10.91 -7.54
N CYS A 98 -10.93 -10.61 -7.33
CA CYS A 98 -9.86 -10.98 -8.27
C CYS A 98 -9.75 -12.50 -8.49
N VAL A 99 -9.97 -13.32 -7.45
CA VAL A 99 -9.92 -14.80 -7.55
C VAL A 99 -11.05 -15.33 -8.43
N PHE A 100 -12.25 -14.75 -8.30
CA PHE A 100 -13.45 -15.20 -8.99
C PHE A 100 -13.71 -14.45 -10.30
N ALA A 101 -12.78 -13.59 -10.74
CA ALA A 101 -12.92 -12.85 -11.98
C ALA A 101 -12.96 -13.81 -13.19
N PRO A 102 -14.05 -13.81 -13.99
CA PRO A 102 -14.18 -14.69 -15.15
C PRO A 102 -13.48 -14.12 -16.40
N THR A 103 -13.27 -12.80 -16.46
CA THR A 103 -12.58 -12.12 -17.57
C THR A 103 -11.52 -11.15 -17.05
N VAL A 104 -10.59 -10.77 -17.93
CA VAL A 104 -9.48 -9.86 -17.59
C VAL A 104 -9.98 -8.47 -17.20
N GLU A 105 -11.06 -7.98 -17.80
CA GLU A 105 -11.64 -6.66 -17.50
C GLU A 105 -12.20 -6.64 -16.08
N ILE A 106 -12.93 -7.69 -15.69
CA ILE A 106 -13.47 -7.83 -14.34
C ILE A 106 -12.32 -7.95 -13.32
N PHE A 107 -11.27 -8.71 -13.67
CA PHE A 107 -10.06 -8.77 -12.87
C PHE A 107 -9.44 -7.38 -12.68
N LEU A 108 -9.29 -6.59 -13.76
CA LEU A 108 -8.75 -5.23 -13.69
C LEU A 108 -9.58 -4.31 -12.80
N VAL A 109 -10.92 -4.39 -12.87
CA VAL A 109 -11.81 -3.59 -12.01
C VAL A 109 -11.56 -3.91 -10.53
N PHE A 110 -11.59 -5.20 -10.16
CA PHE A 110 -11.29 -5.59 -8.77
C PHE A 110 -9.86 -5.23 -8.37
N ARG A 111 -8.91 -5.33 -9.29
CA ARG A 111 -7.52 -4.91 -9.05
C ARG A 111 -7.44 -3.42 -8.74
N MET A 112 -8.19 -2.57 -9.44
CA MET A 112 -8.25 -1.15 -9.15
C MET A 112 -8.90 -0.86 -7.80
N MET A 113 -9.94 -1.63 -7.43
CA MET A 113 -10.53 -1.54 -6.10
C MET A 113 -9.54 -1.94 -5.00
N GLN A 114 -8.67 -2.94 -5.22
CA GLN A 114 -7.64 -3.34 -4.25
C GLN A 114 -6.64 -2.22 -3.95
N ALA A 115 -6.42 -1.27 -4.88
CA ALA A 115 -5.48 -0.16 -4.69
C ALA A 115 -5.82 0.72 -3.47
N ILE A 116 -7.06 0.67 -2.99
CA ILE A 116 -7.48 1.37 -1.77
C ILE A 116 -6.68 1.02 -0.52
N ILE A 117 -6.00 -0.13 -0.50
CA ILE A 117 -5.10 -0.54 0.58
C ILE A 117 -3.91 0.41 0.77
N VAL A 118 -3.62 1.30 -0.19
CA VAL A 118 -2.63 2.37 -0.04
C VAL A 118 -2.93 3.31 1.13
N ALA A 119 -4.18 3.36 1.57
CA ALA A 119 -4.55 4.01 2.81
C ALA A 119 -3.77 3.47 4.01
N GLY A 120 -3.47 2.16 4.03
CA GLY A 120 -2.64 1.57 5.06
C GLY A 120 -1.26 2.21 5.16
N LEU A 121 -0.61 2.49 4.03
CA LEU A 121 0.70 3.15 4.00
C LEU A 121 0.62 4.61 4.49
N VAL A 122 -0.33 5.38 3.94
CA VAL A 122 -0.48 6.80 4.24
C VAL A 122 -0.87 7.00 5.71
N LEU A 123 -1.87 6.25 6.18
CA LEU A 123 -2.40 6.38 7.53
C LEU A 123 -1.46 5.81 8.57
N SER A 124 -0.66 4.78 8.27
CA SER A 124 0.38 4.32 9.22
C SER A 124 1.36 5.43 9.58
N ARG A 125 1.84 6.19 8.59
CA ARG A 125 2.77 7.30 8.82
C ARG A 125 2.09 8.48 9.51
N ALA A 126 0.85 8.76 9.13
CA ALA A 126 0.08 9.79 9.78
C ALA A 126 -0.10 9.44 11.27
N VAL A 127 -0.54 8.22 11.60
CA VAL A 127 -0.83 7.77 12.97
C VAL A 127 0.42 7.89 13.85
N VAL A 128 1.59 7.52 13.33
CA VAL A 128 2.87 7.75 14.02
C VAL A 128 3.08 9.23 14.36
N ARG A 129 2.80 10.15 13.43
CA ARG A 129 2.98 11.60 13.65
C ARG A 129 2.03 12.18 14.70
N ASP A 130 0.84 11.60 14.84
CA ASP A 130 -0.14 12.05 15.84
C ASP A 130 0.21 11.56 17.26
N MET A 131 0.90 10.42 17.37
CA MET A 131 1.13 9.74 18.65
C MET A 131 2.39 10.20 19.40
N VAL A 132 3.41 10.66 18.68
CA VAL A 132 4.72 10.94 19.28
C VAL A 132 5.30 12.27 18.81
N PRO A 133 6.14 12.94 19.63
CA PRO A 133 6.84 14.16 19.23
C PRO A 133 7.71 13.95 17.98
N GLN A 134 7.94 15.03 17.21
CA GLN A 134 8.61 14.99 15.90
C GLN A 134 9.94 14.21 15.88
N ALA A 135 10.76 14.34 16.93
CA ALA A 135 12.04 13.63 17.03
C ALA A 135 11.87 12.10 17.11
N GLN A 136 10.82 11.61 17.78
CA GLN A 136 10.50 10.18 17.88
C GLN A 136 9.73 9.68 16.65
N ALA A 137 8.88 10.54 16.07
CA ALA A 137 8.13 10.22 14.86
C ALA A 137 9.05 9.83 13.69
N ALA A 138 10.18 10.53 13.53
CA ALA A 138 11.16 10.21 12.49
C ALA A 138 11.70 8.77 12.60
N SER A 139 12.06 8.33 13.82
CA SER A 139 12.55 6.97 14.07
C SER A 139 11.47 5.92 13.82
N MET A 140 10.24 6.16 14.32
CA MET A 140 9.11 5.24 14.11
C MET A 140 8.69 5.12 12.64
N ILE A 141 8.66 6.24 11.90
CA ILE A 141 8.45 6.22 10.44
C ILE A 141 9.59 5.46 9.75
N GLY A 142 10.81 5.57 10.26
CA GLY A 142 11.95 4.76 9.82
C GLY A 142 11.66 3.26 9.92
N TYR A 143 11.18 2.78 11.07
CA TYR A 143 10.80 1.37 11.24
C TYR A 143 9.66 0.93 10.31
N VAL A 144 8.61 1.74 10.16
CA VAL A 144 7.53 1.48 9.19
C VAL A 144 8.08 1.38 7.77
N THR A 145 8.99 2.28 7.41
CA THR A 145 9.62 2.29 6.08
C THR A 145 10.52 1.08 5.88
N MET A 146 11.32 0.68 6.87
CA MET A 146 12.15 -0.53 6.81
C MET A 146 11.31 -1.79 6.60
N GLY A 147 10.21 -1.96 7.35
CA GLY A 147 9.30 -3.09 7.14
C GLY A 147 8.71 -3.10 5.73
N MET A 148 8.42 -1.93 5.18
CA MET A 148 7.96 -1.78 3.79
C MET A 148 9.07 -2.13 2.78
N SER A 149 10.33 -1.81 3.04
CA SER A 149 11.46 -2.12 2.14
C SER A 149 11.65 -3.62 1.94
N VAL A 150 11.38 -4.42 2.97
CA VAL A 150 11.53 -5.87 2.93
C VAL A 150 10.42 -6.51 2.09
N ALA A 151 9.21 -5.94 2.10
CA ALA A 151 8.06 -6.55 1.43
C ALA A 151 8.29 -6.79 -0.08
N PRO A 152 8.73 -5.82 -0.91
CA PRO A 152 9.04 -6.04 -2.32
C PRO A 152 10.16 -7.05 -2.59
N MET A 153 11.08 -7.25 -1.64
CA MET A 153 12.17 -8.21 -1.82
C MET A 153 11.67 -9.65 -1.67
N VAL A 154 10.76 -9.88 -0.73
CA VAL A 154 10.25 -11.23 -0.41
C VAL A 154 9.00 -11.57 -1.21
N ALA A 155 8.22 -10.55 -1.62
CA ALA A 155 6.94 -10.72 -2.28
C ALA A 155 7.00 -11.53 -3.59
N PRO A 156 7.92 -11.26 -4.55
CA PRO A 156 8.01 -12.04 -5.78
C PRO A 156 8.42 -13.50 -5.51
N SER A 157 9.30 -13.75 -4.55
CA SER A 157 9.69 -15.12 -4.20
C SER A 157 8.52 -15.92 -3.63
N ILE A 158 7.75 -15.32 -2.71
CA ILE A 158 6.52 -15.95 -2.19
C ILE A 158 5.52 -16.16 -3.33
N GLY A 159 5.33 -15.15 -4.17
CA GLY A 159 4.43 -15.19 -5.32
C GLY A 159 4.74 -16.31 -6.31
N GLY A 160 6.02 -16.49 -6.65
CA GLY A 160 6.45 -17.53 -7.59
C GLY A 160 6.25 -18.94 -7.04
N VAL A 161 6.53 -19.15 -5.74
CA VAL A 161 6.26 -20.44 -5.08
C VAL A 161 4.76 -20.73 -5.02
N LEU A 162 3.94 -19.72 -4.68
CA LEU A 162 2.48 -19.86 -4.66
C LEU A 162 1.93 -20.20 -6.05
N ASP A 163 2.41 -19.53 -7.10
CA ASP A 163 2.01 -19.78 -8.47
C ASP A 163 2.41 -21.19 -8.93
N GLY A 164 3.63 -21.63 -8.63
CA GLY A 164 4.13 -22.94 -9.04
C GLY A 164 3.39 -24.12 -8.41
N ILE A 165 2.88 -23.97 -7.18
CA ILE A 165 2.21 -25.07 -6.45
C ILE A 165 0.68 -24.99 -6.59
N PHE A 166 0.12 -23.78 -6.48
CA PHE A 166 -1.33 -23.57 -6.35
C PHE A 166 -1.92 -22.65 -7.44
N GLY A 167 -1.09 -22.12 -8.34
CA GLY A 167 -1.48 -21.18 -9.38
C GLY A 167 -1.68 -19.74 -8.90
N TRP A 168 -1.84 -18.83 -9.84
CA TRP A 168 -1.89 -17.38 -9.59
C TRP A 168 -2.96 -16.93 -8.59
N LYS A 169 -4.07 -17.67 -8.50
CA LYS A 169 -5.17 -17.40 -7.56
C LYS A 169 -4.72 -17.49 -6.10
N ALA A 170 -3.70 -18.30 -5.80
CA ALA A 170 -3.17 -18.47 -4.45
C ALA A 170 -2.59 -17.16 -3.88
N SER A 171 -1.94 -16.35 -4.71
CA SER A 171 -1.44 -15.03 -4.31
C SER A 171 -2.57 -14.11 -3.85
N PHE A 172 -3.73 -14.12 -4.52
CA PHE A 172 -4.89 -13.32 -4.15
C PHE A 172 -5.62 -13.86 -2.91
N TRP A 173 -5.68 -15.18 -2.73
CA TRP A 173 -6.14 -15.78 -1.48
C TRP A 173 -5.25 -15.42 -0.30
N ALA A 174 -3.93 -15.48 -0.47
CA ALA A 174 -2.98 -15.06 0.55
C ALA A 174 -3.18 -13.59 0.92
N LEU A 175 -3.37 -12.70 -0.06
CA LEU A 175 -3.70 -11.29 0.18
C LEU A 175 -5.02 -11.11 0.93
N ALA A 176 -6.06 -11.87 0.58
CA ALA A 176 -7.35 -11.81 1.28
C ALA A 176 -7.23 -12.25 2.74
N LEU A 177 -6.51 -13.35 3.01
CA LEU A 177 -6.29 -13.89 4.35
C LEU A 177 -5.44 -12.96 5.21
N LEU A 178 -4.30 -12.50 4.68
CA LEU A 178 -3.43 -11.54 5.36
C LEU A 178 -4.16 -10.20 5.56
N GLY A 179 -4.97 -9.78 4.58
CA GLY A 179 -5.81 -8.58 4.66
C GLY A 179 -6.83 -8.68 5.79
N GLY A 180 -7.50 -9.82 5.90
CA GLY A 180 -8.43 -10.11 6.99
C GLY A 180 -7.73 -10.12 8.34
N LEU A 181 -6.55 -10.73 8.44
CA LEU A 181 -5.75 -10.77 9.66
C LEU A 181 -5.31 -9.36 10.09
N VAL A 182 -4.73 -8.58 9.17
CA VAL A 182 -4.32 -7.19 9.43
C VAL A 182 -5.53 -6.35 9.80
N GLY A 183 -6.65 -6.49 9.09
CA GLY A 183 -7.90 -5.79 9.42
C GLY A 183 -8.41 -6.15 10.81
N TRP A 184 -8.31 -7.41 11.23
CA TRP A 184 -8.66 -7.85 12.57
C TRP A 184 -7.72 -7.30 13.64
N ILE A 185 -6.40 -7.28 13.39
CA ILE A 185 -5.41 -6.65 14.28
C ILE A 185 -5.70 -5.16 14.41
N CYS A 186 -5.88 -4.44 13.31
CA CYS A 186 -6.25 -3.01 13.32
C CYS A 186 -7.57 -2.81 14.06
N TRP A 187 -8.56 -3.69 13.88
CA TRP A 187 -9.81 -3.60 14.62
C TRP A 187 -9.59 -3.71 16.13
N ARG A 188 -8.66 -4.54 16.60
CA ARG A 188 -8.34 -4.77 18.03
C ARG A 188 -7.35 -3.76 18.64
N ASP A 189 -6.39 -3.26 17.86
CA ASP A 189 -5.25 -2.49 18.36
C ASP A 189 -5.34 -0.99 18.01
N LEU A 190 -6.02 -0.63 16.91
CA LEU A 190 -6.14 0.75 16.48
C LEU A 190 -7.28 1.46 17.22
N GLY A 191 -6.94 2.21 18.27
CA GLY A 191 -7.79 3.25 18.85
C GLY A 191 -8.00 4.43 17.90
N GLU A 192 -9.04 5.25 18.12
CA GLU A 192 -9.20 6.50 17.37
C GLU A 192 -8.14 7.51 17.85
N THR A 193 -7.23 7.91 16.96
CA THR A 193 -6.11 8.80 17.30
C THR A 193 -6.38 10.27 16.96
N MET A 194 -7.44 10.56 16.19
CA MET A 194 -7.81 11.93 15.85
C MET A 194 -8.56 12.61 17.00
N VAL A 195 -7.90 13.56 17.67
CA VAL A 195 -8.47 14.35 18.78
C VAL A 195 -9.11 15.66 18.29
N THR A 196 -8.85 16.10 17.06
CA THR A 196 -9.20 17.45 16.59
C THR A 196 -10.13 17.40 15.38
N ARG A 197 -11.30 18.05 15.45
CA ARG A 197 -12.25 18.20 14.33
C ARG A 197 -11.58 18.93 13.16
N ALA A 198 -11.42 18.25 12.01
CA ALA A 198 -10.86 18.85 10.81
C ALA A 198 -11.71 20.01 10.26
N THR A 199 -11.01 21.02 9.77
CA THR A 199 -11.53 22.09 8.89
C THR A 199 -12.26 21.50 7.68
N SER A 200 -13.17 22.27 7.04
CA SER A 200 -13.97 21.73 5.93
C SER A 200 -13.09 21.22 4.78
N PHE A 201 -13.53 20.17 4.07
CA PHE A 201 -12.84 19.60 2.89
C PHE A 201 -12.44 20.68 1.86
N ARG A 202 -13.27 21.72 1.72
CA ARG A 202 -13.01 22.87 0.84
C ARG A 202 -11.83 23.72 1.32
N ALA A 203 -11.62 23.84 2.63
CA ALA A 203 -10.49 24.58 3.20
C ALA A 203 -9.16 23.83 3.00
N GLN A 204 -9.14 22.50 3.17
CA GLN A 204 -7.93 21.71 2.90
C GLN A 204 -7.53 21.76 1.42
N PHE A 205 -8.50 21.67 0.50
CA PHE A 205 -8.23 21.82 -0.94
C PHE A 205 -7.88 23.26 -1.33
N ALA A 206 -8.26 24.27 -0.54
CA ALA A 206 -7.90 25.66 -0.81
C ALA A 206 -6.40 25.95 -0.57
N GLU A 207 -5.69 25.10 0.17
CA GLU A 207 -4.24 25.21 0.40
C GLU A 207 -3.40 24.56 -0.71
N TYR A 208 -4.00 23.72 -1.56
CA TYR A 208 -3.30 23.01 -2.64
C TYR A 208 -2.67 23.95 -3.68
N PRO A 209 -3.35 25.03 -4.14
CA PRO A 209 -2.75 25.97 -5.09
C PRO A 209 -1.48 26.64 -4.56
N GLU A 210 -1.42 26.95 -3.26
CA GLU A 210 -0.23 27.55 -2.64
C GLU A 210 0.95 26.57 -2.63
N LEU A 211 0.68 25.30 -2.30
CA LEU A 211 1.66 24.22 -2.38
C LEU A 211 2.16 24.00 -3.82
N LEU A 212 1.25 23.97 -4.79
CA LEU A 212 1.57 23.78 -6.21
C LEU A 212 2.33 24.97 -6.81
N ALA A 213 2.18 26.18 -6.26
CA ALA A 213 2.96 27.36 -6.64
C ALA A 213 4.39 27.36 -6.05
N SER A 214 4.65 26.57 -5.00
CA SER A 214 5.94 26.56 -4.32
C SER A 214 7.01 25.81 -5.12
N ARG A 215 8.07 26.52 -5.52
CA ARG A 215 9.25 25.92 -6.18
C ARG A 215 9.97 24.90 -5.28
N ARG A 216 9.98 25.10 -3.96
CA ARG A 216 10.61 24.16 -3.01
C ARG A 216 9.86 22.84 -2.98
N PHE A 217 8.53 22.88 -3.01
CA PHE A 217 7.68 21.68 -3.08
C PHE A 217 8.04 20.85 -4.33
N TRP A 218 8.04 21.49 -5.50
CA TRP A 218 8.43 20.81 -6.76
C TRP A 218 9.85 20.28 -6.74
N GLY A 219 10.80 20.99 -6.12
CA GLY A 219 12.17 20.49 -5.94
C GLY A 219 12.22 19.17 -5.16
N TYR A 220 11.52 19.09 -4.03
CA TYR A 220 11.45 17.85 -3.24
C TYR A 220 10.67 16.73 -3.94
N CYS A 221 9.55 17.07 -4.60
CA CYS A 221 8.76 16.10 -5.36
C CYS A 221 9.55 15.52 -6.54
N ALA A 222 10.25 16.36 -7.31
CA ALA A 222 11.08 15.93 -8.42
C ALA A 222 12.24 15.06 -7.94
N ALA A 223 12.94 15.45 -6.88
CA ALA A 223 14.02 14.65 -6.31
C ALA A 223 13.52 13.25 -5.89
N ALA A 224 12.40 13.18 -5.18
CA ALA A 224 11.80 11.91 -4.77
C ALA A 224 11.31 11.07 -5.96
N ALA A 225 10.69 11.71 -6.96
CA ALA A 225 10.17 11.05 -8.15
C ALA A 225 11.29 10.49 -9.03
N PHE A 226 12.36 11.25 -9.28
CA PHE A 226 13.50 10.78 -10.07
C PHE A 226 14.29 9.69 -9.34
N ALA A 227 14.50 9.81 -8.03
CA ALA A 227 15.15 8.78 -7.24
C ALA A 227 14.36 7.45 -7.26
N SER A 228 13.04 7.52 -7.05
CA SER A 228 12.16 6.35 -7.10
C SER A 228 12.02 5.80 -8.53
N GLY A 229 11.96 6.68 -9.53
CA GLY A 229 11.88 6.34 -10.94
C GLY A 229 13.12 5.57 -11.42
N ALA A 230 14.32 5.99 -11.00
CA ALA A 230 15.55 5.25 -11.27
C ALA A 230 15.50 3.82 -10.70
N PHE A 231 14.98 3.67 -9.47
CA PHE A 231 14.82 2.35 -8.84
C PHE A 231 13.82 1.45 -9.59
N PHE A 232 12.66 1.97 -9.98
CA PHE A 232 11.68 1.19 -10.76
C PHE A 232 12.13 0.90 -12.19
N ALA A 233 12.85 1.83 -12.83
CA ALA A 233 13.48 1.61 -14.13
C ALA A 233 14.52 0.49 -14.06
N TYR A 234 15.33 0.46 -12.99
CA TYR A 234 16.22 -0.65 -12.71
C TYR A 234 15.45 -1.97 -12.48
N LEU A 235 14.41 -1.97 -11.64
CA LEU A 235 13.60 -3.17 -11.37
C LEU A 235 13.00 -3.79 -12.63
N GLY A 236 12.52 -2.96 -13.57
CA GLY A 236 11.97 -3.42 -14.84
C GLY A 236 13.03 -3.76 -15.91
N GLY A 237 14.15 -3.03 -15.95
CA GLY A 237 15.18 -3.17 -16.98
C GLY A 237 16.28 -4.19 -16.65
N ALA A 238 16.57 -4.41 -15.37
CA ALA A 238 17.66 -5.30 -14.93
C ALA A 238 17.48 -6.75 -15.39
N PRO A 239 16.28 -7.37 -15.33
CA PRO A 239 16.10 -8.72 -15.85
C PRO A 239 16.37 -8.82 -17.36
N PHE A 240 15.90 -7.83 -18.14
CA PHE A 240 16.14 -7.78 -19.59
C PHE A 240 17.63 -7.68 -19.91
N VAL A 241 18.36 -6.80 -19.22
CA VAL A 241 19.81 -6.65 -19.42
C VAL A 241 20.55 -7.92 -18.99
N GLY A 242 20.18 -8.53 -17.87
CA GLY A 242 20.76 -9.78 -17.39
C GLY A 242 20.60 -10.92 -18.40
N SER A 243 19.39 -11.14 -18.91
CA SER A 243 19.11 -12.25 -19.82
C SER A 243 19.55 -11.98 -21.27
N GLN A 244 19.28 -10.79 -21.82
CA GLN A 244 19.48 -10.50 -23.25
C GLN A 244 20.88 -9.94 -23.57
N VAL A 245 21.49 -9.21 -22.64
CA VAL A 245 22.81 -8.59 -22.87
C VAL A 245 23.93 -9.43 -22.28
N PHE A 246 23.74 -9.95 -21.06
CA PHE A 246 24.75 -10.72 -20.35
C PHE A 246 24.59 -12.25 -20.47
N GLY A 247 23.46 -12.74 -21.00
CA GLY A 247 23.22 -14.18 -21.18
C GLY A 247 23.13 -14.96 -19.88
N LEU A 248 22.76 -14.31 -18.78
CA LEU A 248 22.57 -14.94 -17.48
C LEU A 248 21.16 -15.53 -17.44
N GLU A 249 21.05 -16.86 -17.44
CA GLU A 249 19.81 -17.62 -17.21
C GLU A 249 19.38 -17.60 -15.74
#